data_AF-A0A974RWP3-F1
#
_entry.id   AF-A0A974RWP3-F1
#
_cell.length_a   1.000
_cell.length_b   1.000
_cell.length_c   1.000
_cell.angle_alpha   90.00
_cell.angle_beta   90.00
_cell.angle_gamma   90.00
#
_symmetry.space_group_name_H-M   'P 1'
#
loop_
_entity.id
_entity.type
_entity.pdbx_description
1 polymer ?
#
loop_
_entity_poly.entity_id
_entity_poly.type
_entity_poly.pdbx_seq_one_letter_code
_entity_poly.pdbx_strand_id
1 'polypeptide(L)'
;MTILFKKNNQWLPIKNIYSYQNNHWKSIKQCYVKQSGIWQNVWQNTIIFINDIPQTSISIFELMGSPSKSGDYIFINNAEITANYGEPALKTGIFPKKSKLTIINNSYIRGHGGNGGKSRTDGEPGGDAILIEYPCIIDNNNGYLYGGGGGGGGFWVSYSSDDSFWYALGGSGGAGSISGISVENLTGSIGNPTTVINPTNGTINNGGGFGQTAYTGNPPATYKSGAGGGLGKAGETATLYSGGGKVRHKLYSGGAGGLAVNKNNFEVTVLNINEENIKGEIL
;
A
#
# COMPACT_ATOMS: atom_id res chain seq x y z
N MET A 1 -19.72 27.43 -16.62
CA MET A 1 -21.17 27.57 -16.88
C MET A 1 -21.83 26.25 -16.51
N THR A 2 -22.90 26.25 -15.73
CA THR A 2 -23.56 25.02 -15.26
C THR A 2 -24.92 24.90 -15.93
N ILE A 3 -25.21 23.77 -16.57
CA ILE A 3 -26.56 23.54 -17.11
C ILE A 3 -27.46 23.03 -15.99
N LEU A 4 -28.56 23.76 -15.78
CA LEU A 4 -29.62 23.43 -14.85
C LEU A 4 -30.89 23.15 -15.66
N PHE A 5 -31.78 22.29 -15.15
CA PHE A 5 -33.12 22.14 -15.69
C PHE A 5 -34.15 22.59 -14.64
N LYS A 6 -35.26 23.17 -15.09
CA LYS A 6 -36.33 23.67 -14.21
C LYS A 6 -37.41 22.61 -14.04
N LYS A 7 -37.67 22.17 -12.80
CA LYS A 7 -38.76 21.25 -12.45
C LYS A 7 -39.50 21.80 -11.23
N ASN A 8 -40.84 21.92 -11.31
CA ASN A 8 -41.67 22.45 -10.22
C ASN A 8 -41.17 23.79 -9.68
N ASN A 9 -40.80 24.73 -10.56
CA ASN A 9 -40.19 26.03 -10.22
C ASN A 9 -38.85 26.00 -9.48
N GLN A 10 -38.19 24.84 -9.37
CA GLN A 10 -36.84 24.71 -8.82
C GLN A 10 -35.83 24.42 -9.93
N TRP A 11 -34.64 25.00 -9.82
CA TRP A 11 -33.50 24.70 -10.70
C TRP A 11 -32.70 23.54 -10.13
N LEU A 12 -32.52 22.49 -10.92
CA LEU A 12 -31.85 21.26 -10.53
C LEU A 12 -30.65 20.97 -11.45
N PRO A 13 -29.57 20.37 -10.93
CA PRO A 13 -28.41 19.99 -11.73
C PRO A 13 -28.75 18.85 -12.70
N ILE A 14 -28.20 18.91 -13.92
CA ILE A 14 -28.38 17.85 -14.92
C ILE A 14 -27.39 16.71 -14.68
N LYS A 15 -27.90 15.49 -14.53
CA LYS A 15 -27.08 14.26 -14.40
C LYS A 15 -26.59 13.74 -15.74
N ASN A 16 -27.47 13.66 -16.74
CA ASN A 16 -27.18 13.15 -18.07
C ASN A 16 -27.85 14.04 -19.10
N ILE A 17 -27.17 14.26 -20.23
CA ILE A 17 -27.78 14.87 -21.43
C ILE A 17 -27.84 13.82 -22.52
N TYR A 18 -28.99 13.77 -23.18
CA TYR A 18 -29.21 12.91 -24.33
C TYR A 18 -29.55 13.75 -25.55
N SER A 19 -29.05 13.34 -26.72
CA SER A 19 -29.50 13.85 -28.01
C SER A 19 -30.38 12.81 -28.67
N TYR A 20 -31.53 13.23 -29.21
CA TYR A 20 -32.39 12.36 -30.00
C TYR A 20 -31.88 12.32 -31.45
N GLN A 21 -31.45 11.14 -31.90
CA GLN A 21 -30.86 10.94 -33.22
C GLN A 21 -31.29 9.59 -33.79
N ASN A 22 -31.69 9.55 -35.06
CA ASN A 22 -32.13 8.33 -35.75
C ASN A 22 -33.18 7.54 -34.96
N ASN A 23 -34.21 8.23 -34.46
CA ASN A 23 -35.31 7.65 -33.70
C ASN A 23 -34.93 7.01 -32.34
N HIS A 24 -33.73 7.29 -31.80
CA HIS A 24 -33.27 6.81 -30.50
C HIS A 24 -32.61 7.93 -29.67
N TRP A 25 -32.71 7.84 -28.35
CA TRP A 25 -31.95 8.71 -27.44
C TRP A 25 -30.53 8.19 -27.27
N LYS A 26 -29.53 9.06 -27.46
CA LYS A 26 -28.11 8.76 -27.25
C LYS A 26 -27.53 9.68 -26.21
N SER A 27 -26.76 9.17 -25.25
CA SER A 27 -26.02 10.03 -24.32
C SER A 27 -24.97 10.84 -25.10
N ILE A 28 -24.92 12.14 -24.83
CA ILE A 28 -23.86 12.99 -25.41
C ILE A 28 -22.64 12.98 -24.48
N LYS A 29 -21.46 13.22 -25.04
CA LYS A 29 -20.22 13.31 -24.25
C LYS A 29 -20.02 14.69 -23.67
N GLN A 30 -20.35 15.70 -24.46
CA GLN A 30 -20.18 17.11 -24.15
C GLN A 30 -21.32 17.89 -24.77
N CYS A 31 -21.71 18.98 -24.12
CA CYS A 31 -22.64 19.97 -24.65
C CYS A 31 -21.87 21.29 -24.79
N TYR A 32 -22.02 21.96 -25.92
CA TYR A 32 -21.41 23.25 -26.18
C TYR A 32 -22.51 24.28 -26.47
N VAL A 33 -22.33 25.50 -25.99
CA VAL A 33 -23.18 26.64 -26.34
C VAL A 33 -22.30 27.69 -26.99
N LYS A 34 -22.79 28.29 -28.07
CA LYS A 34 -22.12 29.41 -28.72
C LYS A 34 -22.52 30.72 -28.03
N GLN A 35 -21.59 31.36 -27.33
CA GLN A 35 -21.80 32.64 -26.66
C GLN A 35 -20.82 33.67 -27.21
N SER A 36 -21.33 34.80 -27.69
CA SER A 36 -20.54 35.88 -28.30
C SER A 36 -19.59 35.39 -29.41
N GLY A 37 -20.08 34.47 -30.25
CA GLY A 37 -19.32 33.90 -31.36
C GLY A 37 -18.39 32.75 -30.99
N ILE A 38 -18.13 32.50 -29.70
CA ILE A 38 -17.20 31.47 -29.22
C ILE A 38 -17.98 30.26 -28.70
N TRP A 39 -17.58 29.05 -29.09
CA TRP A 39 -18.12 27.82 -28.53
C TRP A 39 -17.53 27.56 -27.15
N GLN A 40 -18.39 27.42 -26.14
CA GLN A 40 -17.99 27.11 -24.77
C GLN A 40 -18.57 25.76 -24.37
N ASN A 41 -17.76 24.90 -23.76
CA ASN A 41 -18.24 23.65 -23.16
C ASN A 41 -19.07 24.00 -21.92
N VAL A 42 -20.33 23.58 -21.91
CA VAL A 42 -21.28 23.86 -20.84
C VAL A 42 -21.64 22.62 -20.03
N TRP A 43 -21.34 21.42 -20.52
CA TRP A 43 -21.56 20.15 -19.82
C TRP A 43 -20.65 19.06 -20.39
N GLN A 44 -20.08 18.23 -19.54
CA GLN A 44 -19.29 17.06 -19.91
C GLN A 44 -19.75 15.86 -19.08
N ASN A 45 -19.80 14.68 -19.71
CA ASN A 45 -20.19 13.43 -19.07
C ASN A 45 -19.13 13.05 -18.01
N THR A 46 -19.37 13.50 -16.78
CA THR A 46 -18.55 13.22 -15.61
C THR A 46 -19.19 12.04 -14.87
N ILE A 47 -18.43 10.97 -14.69
CA ILE A 47 -18.85 9.80 -13.93
C ILE A 47 -18.24 9.92 -12.55
N ILE A 48 -19.09 9.99 -11.53
CA ILE A 48 -18.68 10.10 -10.13
C ILE A 48 -19.02 8.79 -9.43
N PHE A 49 -18.02 8.18 -8.81
CA PHE A 49 -18.20 7.07 -7.88
C PHE A 49 -17.83 7.54 -6.47
N ILE A 50 -18.66 7.21 -5.49
CA ILE A 50 -18.42 7.53 -4.08
C ILE A 50 -18.30 6.21 -3.32
N ASN A 51 -17.13 5.97 -2.72
CA ASN A 51 -16.90 4.86 -1.82
C ASN A 51 -17.15 5.29 -0.37
N ASP A 52 -18.27 4.84 0.20
CA ASP A 52 -18.63 5.11 1.60
C ASP A 52 -18.55 3.85 2.48
N ILE A 53 -18.02 2.75 1.96
CA ILE A 53 -17.86 1.48 2.70
C ILE A 53 -16.41 1.00 2.66
N PRO A 54 -15.93 0.29 3.70
CA PRO A 54 -14.59 -0.30 3.66
C PRO A 54 -14.41 -1.27 2.50
N GLN A 55 -13.22 -1.27 1.90
CA GLN A 55 -12.86 -2.10 0.75
C GLN A 55 -11.47 -2.71 0.92
N THR A 56 -11.19 -3.77 0.17
CA THR A 56 -9.87 -4.42 0.18
C THR A 56 -9.43 -4.79 -1.23
N SER A 57 -8.25 -4.33 -1.66
CA SER A 57 -7.61 -4.66 -2.96
C SER A 57 -8.51 -4.47 -4.18
N ILE A 58 -9.09 -3.28 -4.29
CA ILE A 58 -10.09 -2.94 -5.31
C ILE A 58 -9.49 -2.20 -6.51
N SER A 59 -10.23 -2.20 -7.62
CA SER A 59 -9.94 -1.41 -8.82
C SER A 59 -11.00 -0.32 -9.03
N ILE A 60 -10.58 0.94 -9.19
CA ILE A 60 -11.50 2.06 -9.50
C ILE A 60 -12.23 1.79 -10.82
N PHE A 61 -11.50 1.28 -11.83
CA PHE A 61 -12.08 0.94 -13.14
C PHE A 61 -13.24 -0.05 -13.02
N GLU A 62 -13.08 -1.10 -12.22
CA GLU A 62 -14.11 -2.13 -12.01
C GLU A 62 -15.30 -1.57 -11.22
N LEU A 63 -15.05 -0.79 -10.16
CA LEU A 63 -16.11 -0.12 -9.39
C LEU A 63 -16.95 0.83 -10.24
N MET A 64 -16.35 1.45 -11.25
CA MET A 64 -17.04 2.31 -12.22
C MET A 64 -17.73 1.53 -13.36
N GLY A 65 -17.80 0.20 -13.26
CA GLY A 65 -18.46 -0.66 -14.24
C GLY A 65 -17.68 -0.83 -15.53
N SER A 66 -16.34 -0.78 -15.45
CA SER A 66 -15.43 -1.02 -16.56
C SER A 66 -15.72 -0.14 -17.79
N PRO A 67 -15.62 1.20 -17.66
CA PRO A 67 -16.02 2.14 -18.70
C PRO A 67 -15.33 1.89 -20.05
N SER A 68 -16.11 1.86 -21.13
CA SER A 68 -15.61 1.66 -22.50
C SER A 68 -15.52 2.94 -23.34
N LYS A 69 -15.94 4.08 -22.80
CA LYS A 69 -15.97 5.37 -23.50
C LYS A 69 -15.13 6.40 -22.77
N SER A 70 -14.39 7.24 -23.48
CA SER A 70 -13.65 8.36 -22.89
C SER A 70 -14.56 9.32 -22.12
N GLY A 71 -14.11 9.82 -20.97
CA GLY A 71 -14.85 10.79 -20.14
C GLY A 71 -14.03 11.35 -18.98
N ASP A 72 -14.67 12.17 -18.14
CA ASP A 72 -14.08 12.60 -16.87
C ASP A 72 -14.61 11.66 -15.77
N TYR A 73 -13.69 11.10 -14.98
CA TYR A 73 -13.97 10.12 -13.94
C TYR A 73 -13.48 10.66 -12.61
N ILE A 74 -14.38 10.68 -11.63
CA ILE A 74 -14.07 11.13 -10.27
C ILE A 74 -14.39 9.99 -9.32
N PHE A 75 -13.36 9.51 -8.63
CA PHE A 75 -13.50 8.55 -7.54
C PHE A 75 -13.33 9.30 -6.22
N ILE A 76 -14.34 9.27 -5.36
CA ILE A 76 -14.31 9.89 -4.04
C ILE A 76 -14.27 8.78 -3.00
N ASN A 77 -13.20 8.73 -2.20
CA ASN A 77 -13.06 7.77 -1.12
C ASN A 77 -13.33 8.42 0.23
N ASN A 78 -14.38 7.96 0.92
CA ASN A 78 -14.72 8.38 2.28
C ASN A 78 -14.57 7.25 3.31
N ALA A 79 -14.13 6.06 2.89
CA ALA A 79 -13.96 4.89 3.76
C ALA A 79 -12.55 4.28 3.63
N GLU A 80 -12.19 3.39 4.56
CA GLU A 80 -10.88 2.76 4.55
C GLU A 80 -10.75 1.75 3.40
N ILE A 81 -9.64 1.82 2.66
CA ILE A 81 -9.25 0.86 1.63
C ILE A 81 -7.96 0.18 2.06
N THR A 82 -7.93 -1.14 2.06
CA THR A 82 -6.80 -1.95 2.59
C THR A 82 -6.23 -2.89 1.54
N ALA A 83 -4.97 -3.30 1.69
CA ALA A 83 -4.33 -4.30 0.84
C ALA A 83 -4.50 -5.73 1.39
N ASN A 84 -4.67 -6.68 0.48
CA ASN A 84 -4.40 -8.10 0.70
C ASN A 84 -2.91 -8.36 0.52
N TYR A 85 -2.45 -9.51 1.01
CA TYR A 85 -1.07 -9.93 0.83
C TYR A 85 -0.71 -10.04 -0.67
N GLY A 86 0.36 -9.34 -1.08
CA GLY A 86 0.85 -9.34 -2.46
C GLY A 86 0.07 -8.47 -3.45
N GLU A 87 -0.97 -7.75 -3.00
CA GLU A 87 -1.75 -6.83 -3.83
C GLU A 87 -1.69 -5.40 -3.27
N PRO A 88 -1.76 -4.36 -4.12
CA PRO A 88 -1.97 -3.00 -3.65
C PRO A 88 -3.38 -2.82 -3.06
N ALA A 89 -3.56 -1.84 -2.18
CA ALA A 89 -4.88 -1.58 -1.60
C ALA A 89 -5.89 -1.06 -2.64
N LEU A 90 -5.42 -0.18 -3.53
CA LEU A 90 -6.21 0.43 -4.60
C LEU A 90 -5.45 0.38 -5.92
N LYS A 91 -6.12 -0.03 -6.98
CA LYS A 91 -5.65 0.05 -8.37
C LYS A 91 -6.47 1.08 -9.11
N THR A 92 -5.84 1.90 -9.96
CA THR A 92 -6.62 2.75 -10.86
C THR A 92 -7.32 1.91 -11.94
N GLY A 93 -6.69 0.83 -12.41
CA GLY A 93 -7.14 0.09 -13.59
C GLY A 93 -6.95 0.87 -14.89
N ILE A 94 -7.59 0.40 -15.96
CA ILE A 94 -7.33 0.86 -17.34
C ILE A 94 -8.52 1.65 -17.87
N PHE A 95 -8.40 2.97 -17.93
CA PHE A 95 -9.45 3.81 -18.51
C PHE A 95 -9.30 3.98 -20.05
N PRO A 96 -10.40 4.26 -20.77
CA PRO A 96 -10.34 4.58 -22.19
C PRO A 96 -9.39 5.75 -22.46
N LYS A 97 -8.68 5.72 -23.59
CA LYS A 97 -7.76 6.80 -23.98
C LYS A 97 -8.45 8.17 -23.96
N LYS A 98 -7.72 9.20 -23.54
CA LYS A 98 -8.18 10.59 -23.39
C LYS A 98 -9.22 10.82 -22.28
N SER A 99 -9.40 9.84 -21.38
CA SER A 99 -10.14 10.08 -20.15
C SER A 99 -9.31 10.91 -19.18
N LYS A 100 -9.98 11.49 -18.19
CA LYS A 100 -9.33 12.12 -17.03
C LYS A 100 -9.79 11.39 -15.79
N LEU A 101 -8.86 10.91 -14.98
CA LEU A 101 -9.17 10.32 -13.68
C LEU A 101 -8.73 11.27 -12.57
N THR A 102 -9.67 11.61 -11.69
CA THR A 102 -9.40 12.31 -10.43
C THR A 102 -9.80 11.42 -9.27
N ILE A 103 -8.89 11.27 -8.32
CA ILE A 103 -9.08 10.51 -7.08
C ILE A 103 -9.13 11.54 -5.96
N ILE A 104 -10.22 11.60 -5.20
CA ILE A 104 -10.37 12.44 -4.02
C ILE A 104 -10.36 11.50 -2.82
N ASN A 105 -9.28 11.51 -2.05
CA ASN A 105 -9.14 10.69 -0.86
C ASN A 105 -9.43 11.52 0.39
N ASN A 106 -10.53 11.18 1.08
CA ASN A 106 -10.92 11.75 2.36
C ASN A 106 -10.79 10.75 3.52
N SER A 107 -10.11 9.61 3.29
CA SER A 107 -9.96 8.55 4.28
C SER A 107 -8.61 7.83 4.11
N TYR A 108 -8.49 6.63 4.65
CA TYR A 108 -7.27 5.84 4.61
C TYR A 108 -7.20 4.92 3.39
N ILE A 109 -6.04 4.90 2.73
CA ILE A 109 -5.66 3.86 1.77
C ILE A 109 -4.34 3.28 2.27
N ARG A 110 -4.35 1.99 2.65
CA ARG A 110 -3.24 1.37 3.40
C ARG A 110 -2.77 0.05 2.79
N GLY A 111 -1.47 -0.04 2.56
CA GLY A 111 -0.78 -1.27 2.26
C GLY A 111 -0.73 -2.26 3.44
N HIS A 112 -0.41 -3.52 3.14
CA HIS A 112 -0.27 -4.58 4.14
C HIS A 112 1.15 -4.59 4.71
N GLY A 113 1.33 -5.00 5.97
CA GLY A 113 2.66 -5.24 6.53
C GLY A 113 3.27 -6.51 5.96
N GLY A 114 4.57 -6.49 5.69
CA GLY A 114 5.33 -7.67 5.27
C GLY A 114 5.58 -8.60 6.46
N ASN A 115 5.53 -9.92 6.25
CA ASN A 115 5.86 -10.86 7.32
C ASN A 115 7.36 -10.89 7.59
N GLY A 116 7.72 -11.16 8.84
CA GLY A 116 9.10 -11.38 9.22
C GLY A 116 9.69 -12.63 8.54
N GLY A 117 10.99 -12.59 8.27
CA GLY A 117 11.71 -13.71 7.70
C GLY A 117 11.72 -14.90 8.65
N LYS A 118 11.58 -16.11 8.11
CA LYS A 118 11.79 -17.35 8.86
C LYS A 118 13.28 -17.54 9.18
N SER A 119 13.59 -18.62 9.88
CA SER A 119 14.96 -19.15 9.89
C SER A 119 15.46 -19.23 8.45
N ARG A 120 16.57 -18.55 8.19
CA ARG A 120 17.24 -18.54 6.90
C ARG A 120 16.54 -17.82 5.74
N THR A 121 15.62 -16.89 5.99
CA THR A 121 15.01 -16.09 4.91
C THR A 121 15.01 -14.60 5.21
N ASP A 122 14.97 -13.80 4.14
CA ASP A 122 14.71 -12.37 4.23
C ASP A 122 13.27 -12.10 4.69
N GLY A 123 13.03 -10.89 5.18
CA GLY A 123 11.67 -10.41 5.45
C GLY A 123 10.90 -10.14 4.16
N GLU A 124 9.59 -10.29 4.20
CA GLU A 124 8.72 -10.03 3.06
C GLU A 124 8.46 -8.53 2.90
N PRO A 125 8.28 -8.03 1.66
CA PRO A 125 7.97 -6.63 1.43
C PRO A 125 6.59 -6.25 1.99
N GLY A 126 6.43 -4.99 2.36
CA GLY A 126 5.11 -4.40 2.61
C GLY A 126 4.36 -4.14 1.30
N GLY A 127 3.03 -4.13 1.36
CA GLY A 127 2.18 -3.85 0.20
C GLY A 127 2.06 -2.36 -0.10
N ASP A 128 1.82 -2.02 -1.36
CA ASP A 128 1.60 -0.65 -1.80
C ASP A 128 0.20 -0.15 -1.41
N ALA A 129 0.05 1.16 -1.17
CA ALA A 129 -1.26 1.74 -0.96
C ALA A 129 -2.02 1.90 -2.29
N ILE A 130 -1.42 2.55 -3.28
CA ILE A 130 -2.01 2.73 -4.60
C ILE A 130 -1.05 2.28 -5.69
N LEU A 131 -1.56 1.48 -6.63
CA LEU A 131 -0.92 1.20 -7.91
C LEU A 131 -1.59 2.01 -9.02
N ILE A 132 -0.81 2.82 -9.72
CA ILE A 132 -1.25 3.62 -10.86
C ILE A 132 -1.09 2.80 -12.14
N GLU A 133 -2.19 2.60 -12.84
CA GLU A 133 -2.26 1.91 -14.14
C GLU A 133 -2.87 2.81 -15.21
N TYR A 134 -3.19 4.05 -14.84
CA TYR A 134 -3.70 5.10 -15.72
C TYR A 134 -3.34 6.49 -15.17
N PRO A 135 -2.94 7.46 -16.01
CA PRO A 135 -2.58 8.79 -15.54
C PRO A 135 -3.73 9.47 -14.80
N CYS A 136 -3.43 10.06 -13.64
CA CYS A 136 -4.46 10.64 -12.78
C CYS A 136 -3.97 11.80 -11.91
N ILE A 137 -4.93 12.48 -11.29
CA ILE A 137 -4.69 13.44 -10.21
C ILE A 137 -5.24 12.83 -8.93
N ILE A 138 -4.45 12.86 -7.86
CA ILE A 138 -4.85 12.43 -6.52
C ILE A 138 -4.93 13.67 -5.63
N ASP A 139 -6.13 14.05 -5.26
CA ASP A 139 -6.40 15.00 -4.18
C ASP A 139 -6.40 14.24 -2.85
N ASN A 140 -5.33 14.37 -2.07
CA ASN A 140 -5.19 13.75 -0.76
C ASN A 140 -5.27 14.79 0.39
N ASN A 141 -6.01 15.89 0.18
CA ASN A 141 -6.08 16.96 1.17
C ASN A 141 -6.61 16.52 2.55
N ASN A 142 -7.58 15.60 2.56
CA ASN A 142 -8.24 15.12 3.79
C ASN A 142 -7.98 13.63 4.08
N GLY A 143 -7.06 13.00 3.35
CA GLY A 143 -6.85 11.56 3.38
C GLY A 143 -5.42 11.15 3.72
N TYR A 144 -5.21 9.85 3.79
CA TYR A 144 -3.94 9.22 4.16
C TYR A 144 -3.57 8.13 3.17
N LEU A 145 -2.33 8.16 2.66
CA LEU A 145 -1.75 7.17 1.74
C LEU A 145 -0.54 6.53 2.39
N TYR A 146 -0.72 5.32 2.91
CA TYR A 146 0.31 4.63 3.69
C TYR A 146 0.70 3.31 3.03
N GLY A 147 1.92 3.23 2.51
CA GLY A 147 2.53 1.94 2.18
C GLY A 147 2.72 1.09 3.43
N GLY A 148 2.73 -0.23 3.25
CA GLY A 148 3.05 -1.17 4.31
C GLY A 148 4.51 -1.06 4.77
N GLY A 149 4.80 -1.49 5.99
CA GLY A 149 6.16 -1.72 6.45
C GLY A 149 6.68 -3.08 6.01
N GLY A 150 7.95 -3.18 5.65
CA GLY A 150 8.60 -4.46 5.35
C GLY A 150 8.83 -5.30 6.61
N GLY A 151 8.81 -6.62 6.48
CA GLY A 151 9.14 -7.52 7.59
C GLY A 151 10.63 -7.51 7.92
N GLY A 152 10.99 -7.80 9.16
CA GLY A 152 12.38 -7.92 9.58
C GLY A 152 13.03 -9.21 9.06
N GLY A 153 14.33 -9.19 8.80
CA GLY A 153 15.07 -10.36 8.32
C GLY A 153 15.28 -11.43 9.41
N GLY A 154 15.26 -12.71 9.02
CA GLY A 154 15.60 -13.81 9.92
C GLY A 154 17.08 -13.86 10.27
N PHE A 155 17.45 -14.71 11.23
CA PHE A 155 18.85 -14.95 11.59
C PHE A 155 19.12 -16.45 11.66
N TRP A 156 20.32 -16.86 11.24
CA TRP A 156 20.79 -18.22 11.43
C TRP A 156 22.28 -18.28 11.76
N VAL A 157 22.63 -19.13 12.73
CA VAL A 157 24.00 -19.44 13.11
C VAL A 157 24.18 -20.95 13.32
N SER A 158 25.35 -21.47 12.94
CA SER A 158 25.83 -22.79 13.34
C SER A 158 27.27 -22.77 13.83
N TYR A 159 27.51 -23.62 14.83
CA TYR A 159 28.78 -23.83 15.51
C TYR A 159 29.50 -25.10 15.06
N SER A 160 28.84 -25.96 14.31
CA SER A 160 29.41 -27.20 13.80
C SER A 160 29.41 -27.20 12.27
N SER A 161 30.32 -27.95 11.66
CA SER A 161 30.42 -28.04 10.20
C SER A 161 29.24 -28.78 9.56
N ASP A 162 28.55 -29.62 10.33
CA ASP A 162 27.43 -30.47 9.94
C ASP A 162 26.06 -29.89 10.32
N ASP A 163 26.00 -28.67 10.85
CA ASP A 163 24.78 -28.03 11.35
C ASP A 163 24.07 -28.84 12.47
N SER A 164 24.76 -29.76 13.17
CA SER A 164 24.19 -30.42 14.37
C SER A 164 23.97 -29.44 15.54
N PHE A 165 24.72 -28.35 15.58
CA PHE A 165 24.58 -27.27 16.57
C PHE A 165 24.25 -25.96 15.87
N TRP A 166 22.96 -25.58 15.91
CA TRP A 166 22.47 -24.35 15.28
C TRP A 166 21.42 -23.63 16.12
N TYR A 167 21.25 -22.35 15.82
CA TYR A 167 20.18 -21.52 16.36
C TYR A 167 19.63 -20.60 15.28
N ALA A 168 18.33 -20.34 15.32
CA ALA A 168 17.68 -19.43 14.39
C ALA A 168 16.69 -18.50 15.10
N LEU A 169 16.66 -17.25 14.66
CA LEU A 169 15.65 -16.27 15.06
C LEU A 169 14.76 -15.99 13.86
N GLY A 170 13.45 -15.93 14.09
CA GLY A 170 12.55 -15.35 13.11
C GLY A 170 12.57 -13.82 13.18
N GLY A 171 12.29 -13.17 12.06
CA GLY A 171 12.07 -11.74 11.97
C GLY A 171 10.69 -11.35 12.48
N SER A 172 10.52 -10.08 12.78
CA SER A 172 9.23 -9.49 13.17
C SER A 172 8.44 -8.95 11.99
N GLY A 173 7.12 -8.82 12.15
CA GLY A 173 6.26 -8.32 11.08
C GLY A 173 6.29 -6.80 10.91
N GLY A 174 6.09 -6.31 9.70
CA GLY A 174 5.97 -4.88 9.39
C GLY A 174 4.59 -4.30 9.70
N ALA A 175 4.51 -2.96 9.75
CA ALA A 175 3.25 -2.24 9.96
C ALA A 175 2.30 -2.33 8.75
N GLY A 176 0.99 -2.29 8.94
CA GLY A 176 0.03 -2.16 7.83
C GLY A 176 -1.40 -2.55 8.19
N SER A 177 -2.32 -2.39 7.24
CA SER A 177 -3.75 -2.70 7.42
C SER A 177 -3.98 -4.12 7.94
N ILE A 178 -3.23 -5.07 7.38
CA ILE A 178 -3.00 -6.39 7.93
C ILE A 178 -1.55 -6.37 8.41
N SER A 179 -1.34 -6.51 9.72
CA SER A 179 -0.01 -6.46 10.29
C SER A 179 0.80 -7.68 9.88
N GLY A 180 2.09 -7.47 9.61
CA GLY A 180 3.00 -8.57 9.35
C GLY A 180 3.06 -9.54 10.53
N ILE A 181 3.17 -10.81 10.22
CA ILE A 181 3.32 -11.88 11.21
C ILE A 181 4.80 -12.07 11.51
N SER A 182 5.13 -12.19 12.78
CA SER A 182 6.45 -12.61 13.25
C SER A 182 6.60 -14.13 13.19
N VAL A 183 7.82 -14.59 13.02
CA VAL A 183 8.13 -16.03 13.05
C VAL A 183 8.83 -16.35 14.35
N GLU A 184 8.40 -17.41 15.03
CA GLU A 184 9.02 -17.83 16.29
C GLU A 184 10.49 -18.22 16.11
N ASN A 185 11.25 -18.07 17.20
CA ASN A 185 12.63 -18.53 17.28
C ASN A 185 12.66 -20.06 17.26
N LEU A 186 13.62 -20.63 16.53
CA LEU A 186 13.84 -22.08 16.50
C LEU A 186 15.17 -22.40 17.19
N THR A 187 15.08 -23.14 18.29
CA THR A 187 16.23 -23.65 19.05
C THR A 187 16.58 -25.05 18.56
N GLY A 188 17.78 -25.23 18.02
CA GLY A 188 18.42 -26.54 17.90
C GLY A 188 19.09 -26.98 19.22
N SER A 189 19.91 -28.03 19.19
CA SER A 189 20.62 -28.60 20.37
C SER A 189 21.73 -27.72 20.97
N ILE A 190 21.76 -26.42 20.71
CA ILE A 190 22.70 -25.51 21.36
C ILE A 190 22.22 -25.28 22.79
N GLY A 191 23.15 -25.33 23.75
CA GLY A 191 22.89 -25.22 25.19
C GLY A 191 21.96 -24.07 25.59
N ASN A 192 21.44 -24.13 26.81
CA ASN A 192 20.35 -23.25 27.24
C ASN A 192 20.71 -21.75 27.09
N PRO A 193 20.03 -20.98 26.22
CA PRO A 193 20.24 -19.54 26.13
C PRO A 193 19.88 -18.89 27.47
N THR A 194 20.64 -17.87 27.85
CA THR A 194 20.39 -17.10 29.07
C THR A 194 19.26 -16.09 28.92
N THR A 195 18.95 -15.70 27.69
CA THR A 195 17.83 -14.81 27.39
C THR A 195 17.28 -15.18 26.02
N VAL A 196 15.95 -15.26 25.91
CA VAL A 196 15.23 -15.39 24.64
C VAL A 196 14.12 -14.35 24.62
N ILE A 197 14.17 -13.46 23.63
CA ILE A 197 13.12 -12.50 23.29
C ILE A 197 12.56 -12.96 21.94
N ASN A 198 11.27 -13.24 21.90
CA ASN A 198 10.61 -13.57 20.64
C ASN A 198 10.31 -12.29 19.85
N PRO A 199 10.45 -12.31 18.52
CA PRO A 199 9.99 -11.21 17.70
C PRO A 199 8.48 -11.02 17.88
N THR A 200 7.98 -9.81 17.65
CA THR A 200 6.54 -9.52 17.73
C THR A 200 5.95 -9.26 16.37
N ASN A 201 4.64 -9.50 16.22
CA ASN A 201 3.90 -9.04 15.05
C ASN A 201 3.97 -7.51 14.95
N GLY A 202 3.77 -7.01 13.73
CA GLY A 202 3.51 -5.59 13.54
C GLY A 202 2.15 -5.19 14.13
N THR A 203 1.87 -3.90 14.04
CA THR A 203 0.55 -3.31 14.30
C THR A 203 0.12 -2.51 13.07
N ILE A 204 -1.05 -1.89 13.13
CA ILE A 204 -1.52 -1.05 12.03
C ILE A 204 -0.62 0.17 11.76
N ASN A 205 0.19 0.61 12.74
CA ASN A 205 1.01 1.83 12.61
C ASN A 205 2.51 1.59 12.85
N ASN A 206 2.88 0.55 13.61
CA ASN A 206 4.26 0.28 14.00
C ASN A 206 4.68 -1.12 13.57
N GLY A 207 5.93 -1.25 13.13
CA GLY A 207 6.55 -2.56 12.93
C GLY A 207 6.75 -3.29 14.25
N GLY A 208 6.90 -4.61 14.19
CA GLY A 208 7.17 -5.45 15.35
C GLY A 208 8.61 -5.32 15.83
N GLY A 209 8.82 -5.58 17.12
CA GLY A 209 10.15 -5.62 17.73
C GLY A 209 10.91 -6.88 17.34
N PHE A 210 12.24 -6.76 17.22
CA PHE A 210 13.13 -7.87 16.88
C PHE A 210 13.07 -9.03 17.90
N GLY A 211 13.44 -10.22 17.45
CA GLY A 211 13.79 -11.34 18.30
C GLY A 211 15.26 -11.28 18.72
N GLN A 212 15.59 -11.77 19.90
CA GLN A 212 16.96 -11.79 20.42
C GLN A 212 17.23 -13.07 21.22
N THR A 213 18.46 -13.57 21.14
CA THR A 213 18.97 -14.55 22.10
C THR A 213 20.36 -14.16 22.60
N ALA A 214 20.69 -14.57 23.83
CA ALA A 214 22.00 -14.34 24.43
C ALA A 214 22.56 -15.60 25.11
N TYR A 215 23.86 -15.83 24.94
CA TYR A 215 24.61 -16.94 25.53
C TYR A 215 25.76 -16.44 26.41
N THR A 216 25.94 -17.04 27.58
CA THR A 216 27.05 -16.77 28.51
C THR A 216 28.25 -17.71 28.35
N GLY A 217 28.24 -18.56 27.31
CA GLY A 217 29.35 -19.46 27.01
C GLY A 217 30.66 -18.70 26.74
N ASN A 218 31.78 -19.41 26.68
CA ASN A 218 33.03 -18.83 26.18
C ASN A 218 33.15 -19.15 24.69
N PRO A 219 32.92 -18.19 23.78
CA PRO A 219 32.73 -16.76 24.03
C PRO A 219 31.24 -16.33 24.04
N PRO A 220 30.91 -15.27 24.78
CA PRO A 220 29.53 -14.83 24.91
C PRO A 220 29.04 -14.25 23.60
N ALA A 221 27.82 -14.59 23.23
CA ALA A 221 27.24 -14.16 21.96
C ALA A 221 25.81 -13.65 22.12
N THR A 222 25.49 -12.57 21.42
CA THR A 222 24.12 -12.05 21.30
C THR A 222 23.74 -11.92 19.83
N TYR A 223 22.61 -12.54 19.49
CA TYR A 223 22.06 -12.54 18.14
C TYR A 223 20.73 -11.81 18.14
N LYS A 224 20.47 -10.99 17.12
CA LYS A 224 19.18 -10.33 16.92
C LYS A 224 18.68 -10.57 15.50
N SER A 225 17.40 -10.89 15.35
CA SER A 225 16.73 -10.79 14.06
C SER A 225 16.45 -9.33 13.71
N GLY A 226 15.96 -9.08 12.51
CA GLY A 226 15.51 -7.76 12.09
C GLY A 226 14.19 -7.37 12.74
N ALA A 227 14.08 -6.09 13.13
CA ALA A 227 12.80 -5.46 13.45
C ALA A 227 11.94 -5.24 12.19
N GLY A 228 10.62 -5.15 12.36
CA GLY A 228 9.70 -4.82 11.27
C GLY A 228 9.72 -3.32 10.99
N GLY A 229 9.54 -2.94 9.73
CA GLY A 229 9.43 -1.55 9.32
C GLY A 229 8.11 -0.92 9.77
N GLY A 230 8.15 0.37 10.10
CA GLY A 230 6.94 1.20 10.17
C GLY A 230 6.29 1.40 8.80
N LEU A 231 5.16 2.11 8.75
CA LEU A 231 4.45 2.39 7.49
C LEU A 231 5.38 3.03 6.45
N GLY A 232 5.46 2.41 5.27
CA GLY A 232 6.30 2.84 4.15
C GLY A 232 7.80 2.73 4.39
N LYS A 233 8.24 1.98 5.40
CA LYS A 233 9.67 1.77 5.73
C LYS A 233 10.05 0.31 5.58
N ALA A 234 11.29 0.07 5.15
CA ALA A 234 11.86 -1.27 5.11
C ALA A 234 11.99 -1.86 6.53
N GLY A 235 11.93 -3.18 6.62
CA GLY A 235 12.35 -3.90 7.81
C GLY A 235 13.86 -3.86 7.99
N GLU A 236 14.33 -4.15 9.19
CA GLU A 236 15.76 -4.19 9.47
C GLU A 236 16.37 -5.54 9.09
N THR A 237 17.66 -5.51 8.74
CA THR A 237 18.49 -6.71 8.57
C THR A 237 18.82 -7.29 9.94
N ALA A 238 18.90 -8.62 10.05
CA ALA A 238 19.38 -9.27 11.26
C ALA A 238 20.81 -8.84 11.61
N THR A 239 21.15 -8.79 12.90
CA THR A 239 22.45 -8.28 13.36
C THR A 239 23.14 -9.25 14.33
N LEU A 240 24.47 -9.29 14.22
CA LEU A 240 25.36 -9.98 15.16
C LEU A 240 26.01 -8.92 16.06
N TYR A 241 25.68 -8.90 17.36
CA TYR A 241 26.20 -7.90 18.30
C TYR A 241 27.55 -8.29 18.90
N SER A 242 27.73 -9.58 19.21
CA SER A 242 29.00 -10.10 19.69
C SER A 242 29.06 -11.60 19.43
N GLY A 243 30.25 -12.10 19.10
CA GLY A 243 30.55 -13.52 19.05
C GLY A 243 32.05 -13.67 18.98
N GLY A 244 32.66 -14.22 20.02
CA GLY A 244 34.00 -14.76 19.84
C GLY A 244 33.92 -16.06 19.03
N GLY A 245 35.04 -16.50 18.49
CA GLY A 245 35.13 -17.79 17.82
C GLY A 245 34.64 -17.78 16.36
N LYS A 246 35.03 -18.83 15.63
CA LYS A 246 34.69 -19.02 14.22
C LYS A 246 33.30 -19.66 14.11
N VAL A 247 32.26 -18.83 14.07
CA VAL A 247 30.88 -19.30 13.79
C VAL A 247 30.51 -19.04 12.34
N ARG A 248 29.77 -19.97 11.74
CA ARG A 248 29.11 -19.74 10.44
C ARG A 248 27.79 -19.08 10.73
N HIS A 249 27.60 -17.85 10.27
CA HIS A 249 26.34 -17.13 10.42
C HIS A 249 25.90 -16.56 9.08
N LYS A 250 24.60 -16.35 8.95
CA LYS A 250 24.03 -15.61 7.83
C LYS A 250 23.00 -14.62 8.36
N LEU A 251 23.19 -13.36 7.99
CA LEU A 251 22.26 -12.27 8.24
C LEU A 251 21.34 -12.15 7.04
N TYR A 252 20.05 -12.09 7.29
CA TYR A 252 19.04 -11.90 6.25
C TYR A 252 18.51 -10.48 6.31
N SER A 253 18.21 -9.95 5.13
CA SER A 253 17.76 -8.56 4.98
C SER A 253 16.31 -8.42 5.41
N GLY A 254 15.94 -7.23 5.87
CA GLY A 254 14.54 -6.87 5.97
C GLY A 254 13.89 -6.72 4.59
N GLY A 255 12.57 -6.91 4.54
CA GLY A 255 11.78 -6.63 3.36
C GLY A 255 11.68 -5.14 3.08
N ALA A 256 11.45 -4.79 1.82
CA ALA A 256 11.21 -3.40 1.42
C ALA A 256 9.92 -2.84 2.04
N GLY A 257 9.87 -1.53 2.27
CA GLY A 257 8.62 -0.85 2.59
C GLY A 257 7.74 -0.75 1.35
N GLY A 258 6.44 -0.87 1.52
CA GLY A 258 5.48 -0.60 0.47
C GLY A 258 5.45 0.89 0.10
N LEU A 259 5.12 1.18 -1.14
CA LEU A 259 5.00 2.54 -1.67
C LEU A 259 3.66 3.16 -1.26
N ALA A 260 3.67 4.46 -1.00
CA ALA A 260 2.43 5.21 -0.85
C ALA A 260 1.72 5.37 -2.21
N VAL A 261 2.50 5.59 -3.27
CA VAL A 261 2.01 5.61 -4.64
C VAL A 261 3.05 4.95 -5.54
N ASN A 262 2.70 3.78 -6.08
CA ASN A 262 3.45 3.11 -7.13
C ASN A 262 2.96 3.62 -8.49
N LYS A 263 3.76 4.43 -9.17
CA LYS A 263 3.41 5.08 -10.43
C LYS A 263 3.39 4.11 -11.60
N ASN A 264 4.11 2.99 -11.53
CA ASN A 264 4.23 2.01 -12.62
C ASN A 264 4.49 2.67 -13.99
N ASN A 265 5.36 3.69 -14.02
CA ASN A 265 5.69 4.51 -15.20
C ASN A 265 4.55 5.39 -15.77
N PHE A 266 3.48 5.64 -15.03
CA PHE A 266 2.43 6.59 -15.38
C PHE A 266 2.62 7.95 -14.72
N GLU A 267 2.15 9.00 -15.40
CA GLU A 267 2.12 10.34 -14.84
C GLU A 267 1.03 10.44 -13.75
N VAL A 268 1.43 10.85 -12.56
CA VAL A 268 0.50 11.14 -11.46
C VAL A 268 0.85 12.47 -10.81
N THR A 269 -0.17 13.26 -10.53
CA THR A 269 -0.04 14.47 -9.70
C THR A 269 -0.72 14.21 -8.36
N VAL A 270 0.03 14.25 -7.27
CA VAL A 270 -0.50 14.12 -5.91
C VAL A 270 -0.52 15.50 -5.26
N LEU A 271 -1.70 15.93 -4.84
CA LEU A 271 -1.91 17.20 -4.14
C LEU A 271 -1.77 16.99 -2.62
N ASN A 272 -1.14 17.95 -1.95
CA ASN A 272 -0.86 17.95 -0.50
C ASN A 272 0.00 16.77 -0.02
N ILE A 273 1.27 16.80 -0.41
CA ILE A 273 2.28 15.86 0.06
C ILE A 273 2.87 16.42 1.37
N ASN A 274 2.50 15.81 2.49
CA ASN A 274 3.15 16.05 3.79
C ASN A 274 3.43 14.72 4.48
N GLU A 275 4.39 14.72 5.42
CA GLU A 275 4.84 13.48 6.09
C GLU A 275 3.80 12.89 7.03
N GLU A 276 2.77 13.63 7.43
CA GLU A 276 1.68 13.11 8.27
C GLU A 276 0.72 12.27 7.44
N ASN A 277 0.42 12.71 6.21
CA ASN A 277 -0.63 12.13 5.37
C ASN A 277 -0.09 11.13 4.34
N ILE A 278 1.22 11.09 4.12
CA ILE A 278 1.87 10.17 3.18
C ILE A 278 3.02 9.45 3.89
N LYS A 279 2.94 8.12 3.97
CA LYS A 279 3.98 7.25 4.55
C LYS A 279 4.41 6.23 3.50
N GLY A 280 5.63 6.36 3.02
CA GLY A 280 6.17 5.58 1.90
C GLY A 280 6.54 6.49 0.73
N GLU A 281 7.29 5.94 -0.23
CA GLU A 281 7.75 6.70 -1.38
C GLU A 281 6.66 6.82 -2.46
N ILE A 282 6.84 7.78 -3.37
CA ILE A 282 6.01 7.99 -4.56
C ILE A 282 6.90 7.78 -5.79
N LEU A 283 7.03 6.52 -6.22
CA LEU A 283 7.96 6.07 -7.26
C LEU A 283 7.26 5.62 -8.53
#